data_AF-A0A660VLU0-F1
#
_entry.id   AF-A0A660VLU0-F1
#
_cell.length_a   1.000
_cell.length_b   1.000
_cell.length_c   1.000
_cell.angle_alpha   90.00
_cell.angle_beta   90.00
_cell.angle_gamma   90.00
#
_symmetry.space_group_name_H-M   'P 1'
#
loop_
_entity.id
_entity.type
_entity.pdbx_description
1 polymer ?
#
loop_
_entity_poly.entity_id
_entity_poly.type
_entity_poly.pdbx_seq_one_letter_code
_entity_poly.pdbx_strand_id
1 'polypeptide(L)'
;MGGRKRVAVAECYTEYLLLEVMGVPHGRRKHQSGLSESVKAVVKGAAEVALIDEDPGKPQPKAIKEHFVPTNESDYLVVLEHKRKTGGVLIRMRPDFEGLVVRLCRECGVDPAELSLPSEEDALRREIRQRIGDRRFRDRVRNLLLALKEAKSDAFTTLERVLVETAVMSKEGM
;
A
#
# COMPACT_ATOMS: atom_id res chain seq x y z
N MET A 1 -26.42 8.22 14.48
CA MET A 1 -25.38 9.02 13.79
C MET A 1 -24.54 8.07 12.96
N GLY A 2 -24.69 8.09 11.63
CA GLY A 2 -23.84 7.27 10.76
C GLY A 2 -22.41 7.79 10.81
N GLY A 3 -21.51 7.07 11.49
CA GLY A 3 -20.10 7.44 11.55
C GLY A 3 -19.55 7.62 10.14
N ARG A 4 -18.74 8.68 9.93
CA ARG A 4 -18.07 8.91 8.65
C ARG A 4 -17.26 7.66 8.32
N LYS A 5 -17.57 7.02 7.18
CA LYS A 5 -16.83 5.85 6.71
C LYS A 5 -15.37 6.26 6.51
N ARG A 6 -14.45 5.58 7.19
CA ARG A 6 -13.03 5.82 7.03
C ARG A 6 -12.57 5.28 5.67
N VAL A 7 -11.67 6.01 5.02
CA VAL A 7 -11.23 5.80 3.66
C VAL A 7 -9.71 5.63 3.62
N ALA A 8 -9.26 4.63 2.88
CA ALA A 8 -7.89 4.48 2.46
C ALA A 8 -7.74 4.93 0.99
N VAL A 9 -6.65 5.63 0.69
CA VAL A 9 -6.31 6.05 -0.67
C VAL A 9 -4.99 5.42 -1.10
N ALA A 10 -4.88 5.16 -2.39
CA ALA A 10 -3.70 4.60 -3.04
C ALA A 10 -3.25 5.52 -4.16
N GLU A 11 -1.95 5.78 -4.27
CA GLU A 11 -1.36 6.59 -5.33
C GLU A 11 -1.55 6.01 -6.73
N CYS A 12 -1.38 4.69 -6.86
CA CYS A 12 -1.45 4.00 -8.13
C CYS A 12 -2.29 2.71 -8.03
N TYR A 13 -2.40 1.98 -9.14
CA TYR A 13 -3.23 0.78 -9.20
C TYR A 13 -2.66 -0.41 -8.42
N THR A 14 -1.34 -0.51 -8.28
CA THR A 14 -0.71 -1.60 -7.50
C THR A 14 -1.00 -1.43 -6.01
N GLU A 15 -0.92 -0.22 -5.46
CA GLU A 15 -1.31 0.02 -4.06
C GLU A 15 -2.82 -0.14 -3.86
N TYR A 16 -3.62 0.22 -4.86
CA TYR A 16 -5.06 -0.03 -4.82
C TYR A 16 -5.36 -1.53 -4.73
N LEU A 17 -4.66 -2.36 -5.51
CA LEU A 17 -4.75 -3.81 -5.44
C LEU A 17 -4.26 -4.35 -4.09
N LEU A 18 -3.21 -3.77 -3.52
CA LEU A 18 -2.74 -4.12 -2.18
C LEU A 18 -3.81 -3.84 -1.11
N LEU A 19 -4.43 -2.65 -1.12
CA LEU A 19 -5.56 -2.35 -0.22
C LEU A 19 -6.72 -3.35 -0.39
N GLU A 20 -7.00 -3.76 -1.63
CA GLU A 20 -8.00 -4.79 -1.90
C GLU A 20 -7.63 -6.14 -1.28
N VAL A 21 -6.39 -6.60 -1.45
CA VAL A 21 -5.89 -7.87 -0.91
C VAL A 21 -5.84 -7.86 0.62
N MET A 22 -5.51 -6.72 1.22
CA MET A 22 -5.57 -6.57 2.67
C MET A 22 -6.99 -6.74 3.20
N GLY A 23 -8.02 -6.46 2.39
CA GLY A 23 -9.42 -6.61 2.77
C GLY A 23 -10.15 -5.28 2.97
N VAL A 24 -9.56 -4.16 2.53
CA VAL A 24 -10.23 -2.87 2.60
C VAL A 24 -11.44 -2.87 1.65
N PRO A 25 -12.68 -2.64 2.14
CA PRO A 25 -13.88 -2.73 1.31
C PRO A 25 -13.85 -1.76 0.13
N HIS A 26 -14.42 -2.15 -1.02
CA HIS A 26 -14.47 -1.32 -2.23
C HIS A 26 -14.98 0.12 -1.96
N GLY A 27 -16.04 0.27 -1.15
CA GLY A 27 -16.59 1.59 -0.78
C GLY A 27 -15.73 2.42 0.19
N ARG A 28 -14.59 1.89 0.65
CA ARG A 28 -13.64 2.53 1.57
C ARG A 28 -12.22 2.65 0.99
N ARG A 29 -11.98 2.16 -0.23
CA ARG A 29 -10.70 2.33 -0.95
C ARG A 29 -10.89 3.23 -2.15
N LYS A 30 -9.98 4.17 -2.38
CA LYS A 30 -9.97 5.03 -3.58
C LYS A 30 -8.60 5.05 -4.21
N HIS A 31 -8.57 4.94 -5.53
CA HIS A 31 -7.38 5.24 -6.31
C HIS A 31 -7.33 6.76 -6.51
N GLN A 32 -6.20 7.38 -6.14
CA GLN A 32 -5.99 8.81 -6.21
C GLN A 32 -4.69 9.05 -6.97
N SER A 33 -4.81 9.64 -8.16
CA SER A 33 -3.69 9.75 -9.10
C SER A 33 -2.56 10.65 -8.56
N GLY A 34 -1.54 10.01 -8.00
CA GLY A 34 -0.27 10.63 -7.62
C GLY A 34 -0.10 10.93 -6.12
N LEU A 35 1.14 10.81 -5.67
CA LEU A 35 1.62 11.02 -4.31
C LEU A 35 1.07 12.28 -3.63
N SER A 36 1.14 13.41 -4.33
CA SER A 36 0.73 14.71 -3.79
C SER A 36 -0.75 14.74 -3.43
N GLU A 37 -1.60 14.11 -4.24
CA GLU A 37 -3.04 14.10 -4.00
C GLU A 37 -3.40 13.15 -2.86
N SER A 38 -2.77 11.96 -2.80
CA SER A 38 -2.91 11.02 -1.68
C SER A 38 -2.54 11.65 -0.34
N VAL A 39 -1.40 12.35 -0.27
CA VAL A 39 -0.97 13.06 0.94
C VAL A 39 -1.95 14.17 1.31
N LYS A 40 -2.38 14.99 0.33
CA LYS A 40 -3.37 16.05 0.56
C LYS A 40 -4.70 15.50 1.08
N ALA A 41 -5.14 14.33 0.64
CA ALA A 41 -6.39 13.73 1.11
C ALA A 41 -6.33 13.42 2.62
N VAL A 42 -5.19 12.91 3.12
CA VAL A 42 -5.01 12.66 4.55
C VAL A 42 -4.91 13.97 5.34
N VAL A 43 -4.12 14.94 4.85
CA VAL A 43 -3.97 16.27 5.47
C VAL A 43 -5.32 17.00 5.59
N LYS A 44 -6.13 16.99 4.53
CA LYS A 44 -7.48 17.61 4.51
C LYS A 44 -8.53 16.78 5.24
N GLY A 45 -8.19 15.57 5.67
CA GLY A 45 -9.12 14.64 6.29
C GLY A 45 -10.21 14.10 5.36
N ALA A 46 -9.94 14.06 4.06
CA ALA A 46 -10.74 13.33 3.09
C ALA A 46 -10.47 11.82 3.14
N ALA A 47 -9.32 11.41 3.70
CA ALA A 47 -8.93 10.04 3.95
C ALA A 47 -8.25 9.91 5.32
N GLU A 48 -8.23 8.70 5.85
CA GLU A 48 -7.56 8.32 7.10
C GLU A 48 -6.21 7.67 6.80
N VAL A 49 -6.10 6.92 5.72
CA VAL A 49 -4.86 6.25 5.32
C VAL A 49 -4.51 6.59 3.88
N ALA A 50 -3.24 6.83 3.60
CA ALA A 50 -2.69 6.80 2.25
C ALA A 50 -1.55 5.79 2.15
N LEU A 51 -1.63 4.86 1.19
CA LEU A 51 -0.49 4.08 0.75
C LEU A 51 0.29 4.88 -0.29
N ILE A 52 1.58 5.05 -0.05
CA ILE A 52 2.48 5.82 -0.90
C ILE A 52 3.75 5.04 -1.19
N ASP A 53 4.35 5.31 -2.34
CA ASP A 53 5.63 4.76 -2.74
C ASP A 53 6.77 5.75 -2.39
N GLU A 54 7.94 5.23 -2.00
CA GLU A 54 9.12 6.06 -1.77
C GLU A 54 9.76 6.53 -3.09
N ASP A 55 9.59 5.77 -4.18
CA ASP A 55 10.00 6.09 -5.55
C ASP A 55 11.36 6.84 -5.61
N PRO A 56 12.50 6.11 -5.52
CA PRO A 56 13.82 6.69 -5.39
C PRO A 56 14.11 7.75 -6.48
N GLY A 57 14.39 8.98 -6.06
CA GLY A 57 14.72 10.09 -6.96
C GLY A 57 13.54 11.00 -7.33
N LYS A 58 12.31 10.73 -6.87
CA LYS A 58 11.20 11.68 -7.01
C LYS A 58 11.15 12.67 -5.83
N PRO A 59 10.88 13.97 -6.07
CA PRO A 59 10.66 14.92 -4.99
C PRO A 59 9.47 14.53 -4.12
N GLN A 60 9.71 14.39 -2.82
CA GLN A 60 8.65 14.11 -1.85
C GLN A 60 7.89 15.41 -1.49
N PRO A 61 6.54 15.39 -1.39
CA PRO A 61 5.77 16.57 -1.02
C PRO A 61 6.21 17.15 0.34
N LYS A 62 6.45 18.47 0.40
CA LYS A 62 6.76 19.18 1.66
C LYS A 62 5.74 18.90 2.77
N ALA A 63 4.49 18.72 2.38
CA ALA A 63 3.38 18.36 3.26
C ALA A 63 3.67 17.12 4.12
N ILE A 64 4.44 16.13 3.64
CA ILE A 64 4.82 14.96 4.43
C ILE A 64 5.62 15.41 5.66
N LYS A 65 6.71 16.15 5.44
CA LYS A 65 7.58 16.67 6.52
C LYS A 65 6.85 17.65 7.43
N GLU A 66 5.96 18.46 6.88
CA GLU A 66 5.21 19.48 7.62
C GLU A 66 4.18 18.84 8.56
N HIS A 67 3.44 17.84 8.07
CA HIS A 67 2.25 17.33 8.77
C HIS A 67 2.43 15.97 9.45
N PHE A 68 3.46 15.20 9.13
CA PHE A 68 3.61 13.83 9.62
C PHE A 68 4.93 13.58 10.35
N VAL A 69 4.93 12.59 11.24
CA VAL A 69 6.11 12.07 11.95
C VAL A 69 6.17 10.55 11.83
N PRO A 70 7.36 9.96 11.65
CA PRO A 70 7.48 8.50 11.66
C PRO A 70 7.21 7.95 13.06
N THR A 71 6.37 6.92 13.15
CA THR A 71 6.06 6.20 14.39
C THR A 71 6.46 4.72 14.32
N ASN A 72 6.70 4.21 13.12
CA ASN A 72 7.33 2.90 12.90
C ASN A 72 8.21 2.99 11.65
N GLU A 73 9.42 2.45 11.74
CA GLU A 73 10.32 2.27 10.61
C GLU A 73 10.80 0.82 10.58
N SER A 74 10.61 0.17 9.44
CA SER A 74 11.15 -1.14 9.10
C SER A 74 11.87 -1.08 7.76
N ASP A 75 12.47 -2.19 7.36
CA ASP A 75 13.13 -2.30 6.05
C ASP A 75 12.13 -2.21 4.88
N TYR A 76 10.85 -2.53 5.13
CA TYR A 76 9.80 -2.59 4.10
C TYR A 76 8.85 -1.39 4.13
N LEU A 77 8.50 -0.92 5.34
CA LEU A 77 7.44 0.05 5.57
C LEU A 77 7.89 1.14 6.54
N VAL A 78 7.46 2.37 6.26
CA VAL A 78 7.52 3.50 7.20
C VAL A 78 6.10 4.01 7.46
N VAL A 79 5.68 3.97 8.71
CA VAL A 79 4.37 4.48 9.15
C VAL A 79 4.56 5.90 9.66
N LEU A 80 3.81 6.83 9.07
CA LEU A 80 3.89 8.26 9.34
C LEU A 80 2.55 8.74 9.88
N GLU A 81 2.49 9.16 11.14
CA GLU A 81 1.28 9.67 11.77
C GLU A 81 1.16 11.18 11.64
N HIS A 82 -0.08 11.66 11.43
CA HIS A 82 -0.36 13.07 11.31
C HIS A 82 -0.23 13.78 12.66
N LYS A 83 0.71 14.73 12.77
CA LYS A 83 1.11 15.45 13.99
C LYS A 83 -0.03 16.05 14.80
N ARG A 84 -1.11 16.46 14.13
CA ARG A 84 -2.23 17.22 14.74
C ARG A 84 -3.59 16.53 14.67
N LYS A 85 -3.71 15.44 13.93
CA LYS A 85 -5.01 14.83 13.60
C LYS A 85 -4.94 13.35 13.92
N THR A 86 -5.77 12.94 14.87
CA THR A 86 -5.87 11.54 15.25
C THR A 86 -6.38 10.69 14.09
N GLY A 87 -5.72 9.55 13.86
CA GLY A 87 -6.10 8.56 12.85
C GLY A 87 -5.71 8.87 11.40
N GLY A 88 -5.01 9.98 11.14
CA GLY A 88 -4.43 10.25 9.82
C GLY A 88 -3.05 9.63 9.70
N VAL A 89 -2.86 8.72 8.75
CA VAL A 89 -1.62 7.92 8.59
C VAL A 89 -1.20 7.87 7.12
N LEU A 90 0.10 7.99 6.86
CA LEU A 90 0.70 7.56 5.59
C LEU A 90 1.47 6.26 5.84
N ILE A 91 1.30 5.29 4.96
CA ILE A 91 2.08 4.05 4.95
C ILE A 91 2.94 4.10 3.70
N ARG A 92 4.24 4.32 3.89
CA ARG A 92 5.21 4.40 2.81
C ARG A 92 5.92 3.07 2.63
N MET A 93 5.87 2.52 1.42
CA MET A 93 6.61 1.32 1.05
C MET A 93 8.03 1.67 0.62
N ARG A 94 8.99 0.77 0.88
CA ARG A 94 10.39 0.90 0.48
C ARG A 94 10.94 -0.43 -0.03
N PRO A 95 11.85 -0.42 -1.03
CA PRO A 95 12.34 0.75 -1.75
C PRO A 95 11.28 1.36 -2.69
N ASP A 96 10.51 0.51 -3.35
CA ASP A 96 9.27 0.85 -4.05
C ASP A 96 8.33 -0.37 -4.03
N PHE A 97 7.15 -0.29 -4.64
CA PHE A 97 6.20 -1.39 -4.66
C PHE A 97 6.80 -2.67 -5.26
N GLU A 98 7.43 -2.59 -6.42
CA GLU A 98 8.00 -3.77 -7.08
C GLU A 98 9.18 -4.36 -6.31
N GLY A 99 10.06 -3.51 -5.78
CA GLY A 99 11.19 -3.95 -4.97
C GLY A 99 10.72 -4.58 -3.65
N LEU A 100 9.69 -4.03 -3.03
CA LEU A 100 9.03 -4.64 -1.87
C LEU A 100 8.50 -6.03 -2.22
N VAL A 101 7.70 -6.16 -3.29
CA VAL A 101 7.09 -7.43 -3.69
C VAL A 101 8.17 -8.48 -3.98
N VAL A 102 9.20 -8.15 -4.74
CA VAL A 102 10.29 -9.09 -5.08
C VAL A 102 11.06 -9.54 -3.84
N ARG A 103 11.36 -8.62 -2.90
CA ARG A 103 12.02 -8.98 -1.65
C ARG A 103 11.19 -9.94 -0.81
N LEU A 104 9.90 -9.63 -0.63
CA LEU A 104 8.98 -10.49 0.12
C LEU A 104 8.82 -11.87 -0.52
N CYS A 105 8.81 -11.95 -1.85
CA CYS A 105 8.79 -13.23 -2.57
C CYS A 105 10.00 -14.11 -2.21
N ARG A 106 11.21 -13.52 -2.23
CA ARG A 106 12.44 -14.21 -1.89
C ARG A 106 12.45 -14.69 -0.43
N GLU A 107 11.99 -13.85 0.48
CA GLU A 107 11.96 -14.16 1.92
C GLU A 107 10.90 -15.21 2.28
N CYS A 108 9.74 -15.17 1.62
CA CYS A 108 8.63 -16.08 1.88
C CYS A 108 8.71 -17.38 1.07
N GLY A 109 9.70 -17.52 0.18
CA GLY A 109 9.80 -18.66 -0.74
C GLY A 109 8.66 -18.74 -1.76
N VAL A 110 8.05 -17.60 -2.11
CA VAL A 110 7.00 -17.51 -3.13
C VAL A 110 7.67 -17.17 -4.47
N ASP A 111 7.46 -17.98 -5.50
CA ASP A 111 8.03 -17.74 -6.83
C ASP A 111 7.03 -17.01 -7.76
N PRO A 112 7.29 -15.75 -8.16
CA PRO A 112 6.44 -15.04 -9.11
C PRO A 112 6.27 -15.76 -10.45
N ALA A 113 7.23 -16.59 -10.86
CA ALA A 113 7.19 -17.31 -12.13
C ALA A 113 6.05 -18.34 -12.19
N GLU A 114 5.63 -18.91 -11.05
CA GLU A 114 4.46 -19.80 -10.97
C GLU A 114 3.17 -19.08 -11.38
N LEU A 115 3.13 -17.76 -11.18
CA LEU A 115 2.04 -16.89 -11.61
C LEU A 115 2.33 -16.20 -12.94
N SER A 116 3.36 -16.63 -13.68
CA SER A 116 3.82 -15.98 -14.92
C SER A 116 4.14 -14.49 -14.74
N LEU A 117 4.70 -14.12 -13.60
CA LEU A 117 5.22 -12.78 -13.30
C LEU A 117 6.75 -12.82 -13.21
N PRO A 118 7.44 -11.71 -13.50
CA PRO A 118 8.89 -11.65 -13.35
C PRO A 118 9.32 -11.71 -11.88
N SER A 119 10.41 -12.42 -11.60
CA SER A 119 11.01 -12.53 -10.26
C SER A 119 12.07 -11.44 -9.97
N GLU A 120 12.32 -10.54 -10.93
CA GLU A 120 13.26 -9.42 -10.81
C GLU A 120 12.55 -8.07 -10.84
N GLU A 121 12.98 -7.15 -9.99
CA GLU A 121 12.33 -5.84 -9.73
C GLU A 121 12.11 -5.03 -11.01
N ASP A 122 13.15 -4.81 -11.81
CA ASP A 122 13.05 -4.02 -13.05
C ASP A 122 12.15 -4.66 -14.10
N ALA A 123 12.14 -5.99 -14.16
CA ALA A 123 11.29 -6.72 -15.08
C ALA A 123 9.82 -6.64 -14.65
N LEU A 124 9.55 -6.79 -13.34
CA LEU A 124 8.21 -6.64 -12.77
C LEU A 124 7.68 -5.22 -12.97
N ARG A 125 8.52 -4.21 -12.70
CA ARG A 125 8.20 -2.79 -12.90
C ARG A 125 7.84 -2.50 -14.36
N ARG A 126 8.59 -3.05 -15.31
CA ARG A 126 8.30 -2.92 -16.74
C ARG A 126 6.96 -3.56 -17.11
N GLU A 127 6.70 -4.79 -16.67
CA GLU A 127 5.44 -5.49 -16.95
C GLU A 127 4.25 -4.74 -16.35
N ILE A 128 4.34 -4.26 -15.10
CA ILE A 128 3.29 -3.46 -14.45
C ILE A 128 3.00 -2.21 -15.28
N ARG A 129 4.02 -1.42 -15.62
CA ARG A 129 3.84 -0.19 -16.42
C ARG A 129 3.15 -0.46 -17.75
N GLN A 130 3.45 -1.58 -18.40
CA GLN A 130 2.90 -1.93 -19.71
C GLN A 130 1.50 -2.57 -19.65
N ARG A 131 1.21 -3.33 -18.57
CA ARG A 131 0.10 -4.28 -18.56
C ARG A 131 -0.86 -4.12 -17.40
N ILE A 132 -0.70 -3.13 -16.51
CA ILE A 132 -1.64 -2.93 -15.39
C ILE A 132 -3.10 -2.66 -15.84
N GLY A 133 -3.31 -2.22 -17.09
CA GLY A 133 -4.64 -2.12 -17.70
C GLY A 133 -5.27 -3.46 -18.09
N ASP A 134 -4.46 -4.52 -18.27
CA ASP A 134 -4.94 -5.86 -18.60
C ASP A 134 -5.48 -6.57 -17.34
N ARG A 135 -6.74 -7.05 -17.43
CA ARG A 135 -7.40 -7.72 -16.31
C ARG A 135 -6.65 -8.98 -15.88
N ARG A 136 -6.20 -9.81 -16.83
CA ARG A 136 -5.51 -11.07 -16.50
C ARG A 136 -4.17 -10.82 -15.82
N PHE A 137 -3.45 -9.78 -16.23
CA PHE A 137 -2.25 -9.33 -15.53
C PHE A 137 -2.55 -8.88 -14.10
N ARG A 138 -3.59 -8.07 -13.88
CA ARG A 138 -3.99 -7.67 -12.52
C ARG A 138 -4.38 -8.84 -11.64
N ASP A 139 -5.07 -9.84 -12.19
CA ASP A 139 -5.45 -11.05 -11.44
C ASP A 139 -4.19 -11.83 -10.99
N ARG A 140 -3.15 -11.90 -11.83
CA ARG A 140 -1.86 -12.51 -11.45
C ARG A 140 -1.15 -11.73 -10.34
N VAL A 141 -1.08 -10.40 -10.45
CA VAL A 141 -0.49 -9.54 -9.41
C VAL A 141 -1.26 -9.70 -8.09
N ARG A 142 -2.59 -9.73 -8.15
CA ARG A 142 -3.45 -9.97 -6.99
C ARG A 142 -3.15 -11.31 -6.32
N ASN A 143 -3.04 -12.38 -7.11
CA ASN A 143 -2.74 -13.71 -6.58
C ASN A 143 -1.36 -13.76 -5.92
N LEU A 144 -0.37 -13.04 -6.46
CA LEU A 144 0.95 -12.93 -5.84
C LEU A 144 0.86 -12.25 -4.47
N LEU A 145 0.15 -11.11 -4.39
CA LEU A 145 -0.07 -10.40 -3.13
C LEU A 145 -0.86 -11.26 -2.11
N LEU A 146 -1.81 -12.08 -2.55
CA LEU A 146 -2.51 -13.02 -1.69
C LEU A 146 -1.57 -14.09 -1.12
N ALA A 147 -0.71 -14.68 -1.95
CA ALA A 147 0.29 -15.64 -1.50
C ALA A 147 1.24 -15.02 -0.46
N LEU A 148 1.68 -13.77 -0.68
CA LEU A 148 2.51 -13.04 0.27
C LEU A 148 1.77 -12.72 1.59
N LYS A 149 0.47 -12.40 1.51
CA LYS A 149 -0.37 -12.21 2.70
C LYS A 149 -0.48 -13.50 3.50
N GLU A 150 -0.72 -14.63 2.84
CA GLU A 150 -0.85 -15.95 3.48
C GLU A 150 0.46 -16.44 4.11
N ALA A 151 1.61 -16.07 3.52
CA ALA A 151 2.94 -16.32 4.08
C ALA A 151 3.25 -15.48 5.33
N LYS A 152 2.37 -14.53 5.71
CA LYS A 152 2.46 -13.70 6.92
C LYS A 152 3.79 -12.96 7.07
N SER A 153 4.29 -12.35 6.00
CA SER A 153 5.49 -11.52 6.11
C SER A 153 5.30 -10.37 7.10
N ASP A 154 6.40 -9.91 7.70
CA ASP A 154 6.37 -8.81 8.67
C ASP A 154 5.77 -7.52 8.07
N ALA A 155 6.00 -7.29 6.78
CA ALA A 155 5.42 -6.18 6.05
C ALA A 155 3.87 -6.27 5.99
N PHE A 156 3.34 -7.43 5.61
CA PHE A 156 1.89 -7.64 5.55
C PHE A 156 1.23 -7.61 6.93
N THR A 157 1.89 -8.17 7.95
CA THR A 157 1.44 -8.11 9.34
C THR A 157 1.39 -6.68 9.87
N THR A 158 2.42 -5.89 9.57
CA THR A 158 2.47 -4.47 9.93
C THR A 158 1.39 -3.66 9.22
N LEU A 159 1.21 -3.88 7.91
CA LEU A 159 0.18 -3.25 7.11
C LEU A 159 -1.23 -3.57 7.65
N GLU A 160 -1.49 -4.84 7.97
CA GLU A 160 -2.74 -5.29 8.56
C GLU A 160 -3.05 -4.56 9.87
N ARG A 161 -2.08 -4.56 10.80
CA ARG A 161 -2.21 -3.87 12.09
C ARG A 161 -2.62 -2.40 11.91
N VAL A 162 -1.90 -1.67 11.06
CA VAL A 162 -2.16 -0.23 10.84
C VAL A 162 -3.54 -0.01 10.20
N LEU A 163 -3.95 -0.85 9.24
CA LEU A 163 -5.27 -0.75 8.60
C LEU A 163 -6.43 -1.06 9.57
N VAL A 164 -6.22 -1.95 10.54
CA VAL A 164 -7.17 -2.22 11.63
C VAL A 164 -7.24 -1.06 12.62
N GLU A 165 -6.10 -0.54 13.07
CA GLU A 165 -6.02 0.58 14.04
C GLU A 165 -6.65 1.86 13.49
N THR A 166 -6.46 2.10 12.19
CA THR A 166 -7.09 3.21 11.48
C THR A 166 -8.56 2.94 11.15
N ALA A 167 -9.11 1.76 11.48
CA ALA A 167 -10.49 1.35 11.28
C ALA A 167 -11.01 1.52 9.84
N VAL A 168 -10.10 1.49 8.86
CA VAL A 168 -10.47 1.39 7.44
C VAL A 168 -10.89 -0.04 7.09
N MET A 169 -10.32 -1.02 7.81
CA MET A 169 -10.65 -2.45 7.76
C MET A 169 -11.37 -2.91 9.04
N SER A 170 -12.24 -3.91 8.93
CA SER A 170 -12.92 -4.53 10.08
C SER A 170 -12.04 -5.61 10.69
N LYS A 171 -12.18 -5.87 12.01
CA LYS A 171 -11.50 -6.99 12.70
C LYS A 171 -12.06 -8.38 12.33
N GLU A 172 -13.18 -8.43 11.60
CA GLU A 172 -13.84 -9.68 11.24
C GLU A 172 -13.11 -10.31 10.04
N GLY A 173 -12.37 -11.38 10.31
CA GLY A 173 -11.48 -12.05 9.37
C GLY A 173 -10.24 -12.70 10.01
N MET A 174 -10.08 -12.62 11.34
CA MET A 174 -9.18 -13.49 12.11
C MET A 174 -9.77 -14.90 12.27
#